data_AF-A0A4Q4Z9D2-F1
#
_entry.id   AF-A0A4Q4Z9D2-F1
#
_cell.length_a   1.000
_cell.length_b   1.000
_cell.length_c   1.000
_cell.angle_alpha   90.00
_cell.angle_beta   90.00
_cell.angle_gamma   90.00
#
_symmetry.space_group_name_H-M   'P 1'
#
loop_
_entity.id
_entity.type
_entity.pdbx_description
1 polymer ?
#
loop_
_entity_poly.entity_id
_entity_poly.type
_entity_poly.pdbx_seq_one_letter_code
_entity_poly.pdbx_strand_id
1 'polypeptide(L)'
;MTPLQRIAMGLVVVVLDTVGGYDLLPDPLGWLLVLWGVAALPGTERGAPRAAAVVAGLVSVAGYPPAVHDRVADAEPALRWALDLPDLVFVLVLARGLHRLARPTDPRTAGRMRGIATASAALAVAPVLLFAGGADELLPWATLAVQLLWLWLVWNLFAAHAQNWVSPGADPSVRPGSGPETR
;
A
#
# COMPACT_ATOMS: atom_id res chain seq x y z
N MET A 1 -16.02 9.90 4.13
CA MET A 1 -14.97 8.90 3.86
C MET A 1 -13.77 9.19 4.74
N THR A 2 -13.34 8.20 5.51
CA THR A 2 -12.15 8.33 6.36
C THR A 2 -10.87 8.25 5.51
N PRO A 3 -9.72 8.75 6.02
CA PRO A 3 -8.46 8.74 5.27
C PRO A 3 -8.10 7.33 4.77
N LEU A 4 -8.20 6.31 5.63
CA LEU A 4 -7.90 4.92 5.25
C LEU A 4 -8.85 4.37 4.19
N GLN A 5 -10.13 4.74 4.25
CA GLN A 5 -11.10 4.31 3.24
C GLN A 5 -10.75 4.88 1.85
N ARG A 6 -10.29 6.14 1.78
CA ARG A 6 -9.83 6.73 0.50
C ARG A 6 -8.61 6.00 -0.04
N ILE A 7 -7.62 5.73 0.82
CA ILE A 7 -6.44 4.96 0.45
C ILE A 7 -6.86 3.57 -0.06
N ALA A 8 -7.69 2.85 0.70
CA ALA A 8 -8.16 1.52 0.33
C ALA A 8 -8.87 1.50 -1.02
N MET A 9 -9.78 2.46 -1.26
CA MET A 9 -10.45 2.59 -2.55
C MET A 9 -9.46 2.87 -3.69
N GLY A 10 -8.42 3.66 -3.45
CA GLY A 10 -7.40 3.95 -4.46
C GLY A 10 -6.59 2.72 -4.81
N LEU A 11 -6.19 1.94 -3.79
CA LEU A 11 -5.51 0.67 -4.00
C LEU A 11 -6.40 -0.38 -4.68
N VAL A 12 -7.72 -0.38 -4.42
CA VAL A 12 -8.66 -1.24 -5.15
C VAL A 12 -8.69 -0.89 -6.63
N VAL A 13 -8.64 0.41 -6.98
CA VAL A 13 -8.54 0.85 -8.37
C VAL A 13 -7.25 0.36 -9.01
N VAL A 14 -6.10 0.54 -8.35
CA VAL A 14 -4.79 0.06 -8.83
C VAL A 14 -4.75 -1.46 -8.99
N VAL A 15 -5.41 -2.23 -8.11
CA VAL A 15 -5.40 -3.70 -8.20
C VAL A 15 -6.37 -4.23 -9.28
N LEU A 16 -7.38 -3.45 -9.68
CA LEU A 16 -8.40 -3.85 -10.67
C LEU A 16 -7.99 -3.55 -12.12
N ASP A 17 -6.73 -3.14 -12.34
CA ASP A 17 -6.12 -2.66 -13.58
C ASP A 17 -6.48 -3.45 -14.85
N THR A 18 -6.70 -4.77 -14.79
CA THR A 18 -7.01 -5.55 -16.01
C THR A 18 -8.31 -6.34 -15.96
N VAL A 19 -9.35 -5.82 -16.61
CA VAL A 19 -10.50 -6.62 -17.09
C VAL A 19 -10.55 -6.55 -18.62
N GLY A 20 -10.13 -7.62 -19.29
CA GLY A 20 -10.36 -7.78 -20.74
C GLY A 20 -9.38 -7.07 -21.68
N GLY A 21 -8.13 -6.82 -21.26
CA GLY A 21 -7.07 -6.31 -22.14
C GLY A 21 -7.08 -4.79 -22.38
N TYR A 22 -7.97 -4.07 -21.69
CA TYR A 22 -7.96 -2.61 -21.60
C TYR A 22 -7.87 -2.22 -20.13
N ASP A 23 -6.95 -1.30 -19.82
CA ASP A 23 -6.92 -0.60 -18.54
C ASP A 23 -8.16 0.32 -18.47
N LEU A 24 -9.22 -0.21 -17.87
CA LEU A 24 -10.53 0.43 -17.76
C LEU A 24 -10.53 1.56 -16.73
N LEU A 25 -9.51 1.63 -15.87
CA LEU A 25 -9.44 2.54 -14.74
C LEU A 25 -7.97 2.90 -14.52
N PRO A 26 -7.47 3.97 -15.18
CA PRO A 26 -6.04 4.26 -15.20
C PRO A 26 -5.48 4.24 -13.79
N ASP A 27 -4.48 3.41 -13.54
CA ASP A 27 -3.69 3.39 -12.31
C ASP A 27 -3.36 4.80 -11.75
N PRO A 28 -3.10 5.83 -12.59
CA PRO A 28 -2.98 7.22 -12.13
C PRO A 28 -4.14 7.72 -11.26
N LEU A 29 -5.40 7.37 -11.56
CA LEU A 29 -6.57 7.73 -10.75
C LEU A 29 -6.55 7.05 -9.40
N GLY A 30 -6.14 5.77 -9.35
CA GLY A 30 -5.95 5.04 -8.10
C GLY A 30 -4.92 5.75 -7.21
N TRP A 31 -3.77 6.12 -7.78
CA TRP A 31 -2.71 6.86 -7.07
C TRP A 31 -3.14 8.26 -6.63
N LEU A 32 -3.94 8.98 -7.42
CA LEU A 32 -4.51 10.27 -7.00
C LEU A 32 -5.41 10.11 -5.76
N LEU A 33 -6.23 9.05 -5.72
CA LEU A 33 -7.09 8.76 -4.57
C LEU A 33 -6.27 8.35 -3.33
N VAL A 34 -5.20 7.57 -3.53
CA VAL A 34 -4.21 7.24 -2.50
C VAL A 34 -3.57 8.51 -1.95
N LEU A 35 -3.07 9.40 -2.80
CA LEU A 35 -2.46 10.66 -2.40
C LEU A 35 -3.43 11.54 -1.60
N TRP A 36 -4.70 11.59 -2.00
CA TRP A 36 -5.72 12.31 -1.26
C TRP A 36 -6.00 11.71 0.12
N GLY A 37 -6.01 10.37 0.22
CA GLY A 37 -6.13 9.67 1.49
C GLY A 37 -4.91 9.89 2.41
N VAL A 38 -3.70 9.78 1.88
CA VAL A 38 -2.44 9.99 2.61
C VAL A 38 -2.31 11.44 3.10
N ALA A 39 -2.74 12.42 2.29
CA ALA A 39 -2.73 13.83 2.68
C ALA A 39 -3.61 14.12 3.90
N ALA A 40 -4.62 13.28 4.16
CA ALA A 40 -5.51 13.38 5.30
C ALA A 40 -5.02 12.61 6.55
N LEU A 41 -3.86 11.94 6.49
CA LEU A 41 -3.24 11.30 7.65
C LEU A 41 -2.67 12.32 8.65
N PRO A 42 -2.72 12.03 9.96
CA PRO A 42 -2.25 12.94 11.00
C PRO A 42 -0.70 13.05 11.05
N GLY A 43 -0.22 14.24 11.43
CA GLY A 43 1.15 14.46 11.91
C GLY A 43 2.27 14.27 10.89
N THR A 44 3.42 13.77 11.36
CA THR A 44 4.65 13.52 10.59
C THR A 44 4.59 12.24 9.73
N GLU A 45 3.60 11.38 9.99
CA GLU A 45 3.46 10.07 9.37
C GLU A 45 2.99 10.13 7.91
N ARG A 46 2.59 11.31 7.42
CA ARG A 46 2.18 11.55 6.03
C ARG A 46 3.32 11.75 5.04
N GLY A 47 4.50 12.18 5.50
CA GLY A 47 5.58 12.62 4.60
C GLY A 47 6.15 11.51 3.73
N ALA A 48 6.61 10.42 4.37
CA ALA A 48 7.22 9.31 3.67
C ALA A 48 6.22 8.52 2.79
N PRO A 49 5.00 8.17 3.25
CA PRO A 49 4.01 7.52 2.38
C PRO A 49 3.59 8.41 1.20
N ARG A 50 3.54 9.74 1.39
CA ARG A 50 3.22 10.67 0.30
C ARG A 50 4.32 10.68 -0.76
N ALA A 51 5.58 10.77 -0.36
CA ALA A 51 6.69 10.72 -1.29
C ALA A 51 6.71 9.40 -2.07
N ALA A 52 6.52 8.27 -1.38
CA ALA A 52 6.42 6.96 -2.02
C ALA A 52 5.24 6.86 -2.99
N ALA A 53 4.05 7.35 -2.60
CA ALA A 53 2.88 7.38 -3.48
C ALA A 53 3.06 8.28 -4.71
N VAL A 54 3.80 9.39 -4.59
CA VAL A 54 4.14 10.22 -5.75
C VAL A 54 5.06 9.46 -6.70
N VAL A 55 6.10 8.81 -6.18
CA VAL A 55 7.03 8.04 -7.01
C VAL A 55 6.31 6.88 -7.71
N ALA A 56 5.51 6.11 -6.97
CA ALA A 56 4.69 5.03 -7.52
C ALA A 56 3.71 5.53 -8.58
N GLY A 57 2.99 6.62 -8.30
CA GLY A 57 2.10 7.27 -9.27
C GLY A 57 2.82 7.75 -10.53
N LEU A 58 4.05 8.29 -10.43
CA LEU A 58 4.83 8.70 -11.60
C LEU A 58 5.28 7.51 -12.44
N VAL A 59 5.70 6.41 -11.80
CA VAL A 59 6.09 5.17 -12.51
C VAL A 59 4.88 4.55 -13.20
N SER A 60 3.73 4.50 -12.53
CA SER A 60 2.46 4.07 -13.09
C SER A 60 2.05 4.93 -14.31
N VAL A 61 2.10 6.26 -14.20
CA VAL A 61 1.84 7.17 -15.34
C VAL A 61 2.78 6.90 -16.52
N ALA A 62 4.05 6.60 -16.26
CA ALA A 62 5.02 6.30 -17.29
C ALA A 62 4.78 4.92 -17.96
N GLY A 63 4.25 3.94 -17.21
CA GLY A 63 3.92 2.60 -17.68
C GLY A 63 2.57 2.49 -18.41
N TYR A 64 1.65 3.41 -18.13
CA TYR A 64 0.29 3.44 -18.68
C TYR A 64 0.18 3.39 -20.23
N PRO A 65 1.02 4.07 -21.03
CA PRO A 65 0.89 4.03 -22.48
C PRO A 65 1.03 2.59 -23.00
N PRO A 66 0.15 2.10 -23.89
CA PRO A 66 0.17 0.71 -24.35
C PRO A 66 1.53 0.31 -24.94
N ALA A 67 2.18 1.22 -25.67
CA ALA A 67 3.50 1.00 -26.24
C ALA A 67 4.63 0.86 -25.21
N VAL A 68 4.45 1.31 -23.97
CA VAL A 68 5.38 1.09 -22.86
C VAL A 68 5.02 -0.22 -22.18
N HIS A 69 3.74 -0.44 -21.89
CA HIS A 69 3.23 -1.68 -21.32
C HIS A 69 3.66 -2.91 -22.14
N ASP A 70 3.47 -2.91 -23.46
CA ASP A 70 3.84 -4.04 -24.33
C ASP A 70 5.36 -4.30 -24.32
N ARG A 71 6.17 -3.23 -24.33
CA ARG A 71 7.63 -3.35 -24.24
C ARG A 71 8.08 -3.90 -22.89
N VAL A 72 7.38 -3.56 -21.82
CA VAL A 72 7.65 -4.07 -20.47
C VAL A 72 7.19 -5.52 -20.33
N ALA A 73 6.07 -5.90 -20.94
CA ALA A 73 5.59 -7.28 -20.98
C ALA A 73 6.61 -8.20 -21.68
N ASP A 74 7.22 -7.72 -22.76
CA ASP A 74 8.27 -8.41 -23.51
C ASP A 74 9.67 -8.28 -22.87
N ALA A 75 9.82 -7.50 -21.79
CA ALA A 75 11.10 -7.25 -21.15
C ALA A 75 11.53 -8.37 -20.19
N GLU A 76 12.82 -8.31 -19.83
CA GLU A 76 13.40 -9.19 -18.83
C GLU A 76 12.62 -9.14 -17.50
N PRO A 77 12.44 -10.29 -16.81
CA PRO A 77 11.71 -10.36 -15.55
C PRO A 77 12.21 -9.37 -14.48
N ALA A 78 13.52 -9.06 -14.48
CA ALA A 78 14.11 -8.09 -13.56
C ALA A 78 13.59 -6.66 -13.79
N LEU A 79 13.36 -6.26 -15.04
CA LEU A 79 12.82 -4.93 -15.36
C LEU A 79 11.36 -4.81 -14.93
N ARG A 80 10.55 -5.85 -15.20
CA ARG A 80 9.15 -5.91 -14.74
C ARG A 80 9.06 -5.76 -13.23
N TRP A 81 9.90 -6.50 -12.49
CA TRP A 81 9.95 -6.37 -11.04
C TRP A 81 10.39 -4.98 -10.57
N ALA A 82 11.36 -4.36 -11.24
CA ALA A 82 11.83 -3.03 -10.86
C ALA A 82 10.73 -1.98 -10.94
N LEU A 83 9.75 -2.16 -11.84
CA LEU A 83 8.58 -1.28 -11.95
C LEU A 83 7.57 -1.47 -10.82
N ASP A 84 7.51 -2.66 -10.20
CA ASP A 84 6.65 -2.96 -9.05
C ASP A 84 7.29 -2.56 -7.70
N LEU A 85 8.58 -2.20 -7.68
CA LEU A 85 9.27 -1.81 -6.45
C LEU A 85 8.72 -0.53 -5.77
N PRO A 86 8.43 0.57 -6.49
CA PRO A 86 7.83 1.78 -5.91
C PRO A 86 6.56 1.48 -5.12
N ASP A 87 5.74 0.58 -5.64
CA ASP A 87 4.49 0.10 -5.10
C ASP A 87 4.70 -0.65 -3.78
N LEU A 88 5.63 -1.61 -3.76
CA LEU A 88 6.02 -2.32 -2.54
C LEU A 88 6.64 -1.38 -1.49
N VAL A 89 7.41 -0.37 -1.91
CA VAL A 89 7.97 0.65 -1.02
C VAL A 89 6.85 1.50 -0.42
N PHE A 90 5.84 1.88 -1.21
CA PHE A 90 4.67 2.58 -0.70
C PHE A 90 3.94 1.76 0.37
N VAL A 91 3.62 0.49 0.09
CA VAL A 91 2.97 -0.43 1.03
C VAL A 91 3.79 -0.56 2.32
N LEU A 92 5.10 -0.74 2.19
CA LEU A 92 6.04 -0.84 3.30
C LEU A 92 6.00 0.38 4.22
N VAL A 93 6.11 1.57 3.62
CA VAL A 93 6.21 2.83 4.35
C VAL A 93 4.86 3.20 4.98
N LEU A 94 3.76 3.00 4.26
CA LEU A 94 2.40 3.18 4.78
C LEU A 94 2.15 2.26 5.98
N ALA A 95 2.41 0.95 5.84
CA ALA A 95 2.20 -0.03 6.90
C ALA A 95 3.05 0.28 8.14
N ARG A 96 4.29 0.76 7.96
CA ARG A 96 5.12 1.23 9.09
C ARG A 96 4.54 2.46 9.79
N GLY A 97 4.02 3.43 9.04
CA GLY A 97 3.36 4.59 9.63
C GLY A 97 2.11 4.21 10.42
N LEU A 98 1.26 3.36 9.85
CA LEU A 98 0.05 2.86 10.52
C LEU A 98 0.37 1.99 11.74
N HIS A 99 1.44 1.19 11.68
CA HIS A 99 1.94 0.45 12.85
C HIS A 99 2.27 1.40 14.01
N ARG A 100 3.00 2.49 13.75
CA ARG A 100 3.36 3.47 14.78
C ARG A 100 2.12 4.15 15.37
N LEU A 101 1.15 4.51 14.54
CA LEU A 101 -0.08 5.16 14.98
C LEU A 101 -1.00 4.22 15.79
N ALA A 102 -1.10 2.95 15.39
CA ALA A 102 -1.96 1.98 16.06
C ALA A 102 -1.34 1.37 17.32
N ARG A 103 0.00 1.31 17.43
CA ARG A 103 0.70 0.64 18.55
C ARG A 103 0.22 1.03 19.96
N PRO A 104 -0.04 2.32 20.30
CA PRO A 104 -0.46 2.68 21.66
C PRO A 104 -1.91 2.32 22.00
N THR A 105 -2.79 2.17 21.00
CA THR A 105 -4.25 2.06 21.19
C THR A 105 -4.82 0.73 20.72
N ASP A 106 -4.25 0.10 19.69
CA ASP A 106 -4.69 -1.17 19.11
C ASP A 106 -3.49 -2.04 18.74
N PRO A 107 -2.98 -2.85 19.70
CA PRO A 107 -1.85 -3.76 19.47
C PRO A 107 -2.11 -4.80 18.38
N ARG A 108 -3.37 -5.19 18.15
CA ARG A 108 -3.73 -6.20 17.15
C ARG A 108 -3.57 -5.65 15.75
N THR A 109 -4.13 -4.47 15.50
CA THR A 109 -3.94 -3.78 14.21
C THR A 109 -2.47 -3.40 14.00
N ALA A 110 -1.79 -2.93 15.04
CA ALA A 110 -0.35 -2.67 14.96
C ALA A 110 0.46 -3.92 14.57
N GLY A 111 0.16 -5.08 15.15
CA GLY A 111 0.79 -6.36 14.80
C GLY A 111 0.61 -6.72 13.33
N ARG A 112 -0.62 -6.58 12.80
CA ARG A 112 -0.93 -6.82 11.39
C ARG A 112 -0.18 -5.88 10.46
N MET A 113 -0.13 -4.58 10.78
CA MET A 113 0.62 -3.59 10.01
C MET A 113 2.12 -3.88 10.00
N ARG A 114 2.69 -4.36 11.12
CA ARG A 114 4.08 -4.83 11.17
C ARG A 114 4.29 -6.06 10.29
N GLY A 115 3.34 -6.98 10.26
CA GLY A 115 3.35 -8.15 9.38
C GLY A 115 3.38 -7.75 7.90
N ILE A 116 2.47 -6.85 7.49
CA ILE A 116 2.42 -6.30 6.13
C ILE A 116 3.75 -5.62 5.77
N ALA A 117 4.29 -4.77 6.65
CA ALA A 117 5.57 -4.11 6.42
C ALA A 117 6.71 -5.14 6.25
N THR A 118 6.79 -6.15 7.11
CA THR A 118 7.83 -7.18 7.01
C THR A 118 7.70 -7.98 5.71
N ALA A 119 6.48 -8.39 5.34
CA ALA A 119 6.20 -9.10 4.11
C ALA A 119 6.56 -8.27 2.88
N SER A 120 6.21 -6.98 2.87
CA SER A 120 6.55 -6.04 1.78
C SER A 120 8.06 -5.94 1.59
N ALA A 121 8.82 -5.82 2.68
CA ALA A 121 10.28 -5.75 2.62
C ALA A 121 10.89 -7.07 2.12
N ALA A 122 10.37 -8.22 2.56
CA ALA A 122 10.82 -9.53 2.12
C ALA A 122 10.53 -9.76 0.62
N LEU A 123 9.32 -9.39 0.17
CA LEU A 123 8.95 -9.49 -1.23
C LEU A 123 9.77 -8.53 -2.11
N ALA A 124 10.01 -7.30 -1.67
CA ALA A 124 10.81 -6.33 -2.44
C ALA A 124 12.22 -6.86 -2.80
N VAL A 125 12.83 -7.67 -1.94
CA VAL A 125 14.16 -8.28 -2.19
C VAL A 125 14.06 -9.70 -2.76
N ALA A 126 12.86 -10.27 -2.89
CA ALA A 126 12.67 -11.67 -3.27
C ALA A 126 13.33 -12.06 -4.60
N PRO A 127 13.23 -11.29 -5.70
CA PRO A 127 13.85 -11.72 -6.96
C PRO A 127 15.36 -11.80 -6.84
N VAL A 128 16.00 -10.86 -6.14
CA VAL A 128 17.46 -10.90 -5.94
C VAL A 128 17.85 -12.19 -5.23
N LEU A 129 17.07 -12.62 -4.24
CA LEU A 129 17.30 -13.87 -3.51
C LEU A 129 16.99 -15.11 -4.35
N LEU A 130 15.93 -15.08 -5.15
CA LEU A 130 15.53 -16.20 -6.02
C LEU A 130 16.51 -16.40 -7.17
N PHE A 131 16.93 -15.33 -7.85
CA PHE A 131 17.96 -15.38 -8.89
C PHE A 131 19.31 -15.82 -8.33
N ALA A 132 19.73 -15.28 -7.19
CA ALA A 132 20.99 -15.69 -6.54
C ALA A 132 20.96 -17.15 -6.06
N GLY A 133 19.77 -17.66 -5.72
CA GLY A 133 19.55 -19.05 -5.30
C GLY A 133 19.27 -20.03 -6.43
N GLY A 134 19.14 -19.57 -7.68
CA GLY A 134 18.77 -20.39 -8.83
C GLY A 134 17.37 -21.01 -8.75
N ALA A 135 16.43 -20.32 -8.10
CA ALA A 135 15.06 -20.78 -7.85
C ALA A 135 14.03 -19.97 -8.67
N ASP A 136 14.32 -19.78 -9.96
CA ASP A 136 13.50 -19.00 -10.89
C ASP A 136 12.05 -19.51 -11.00
N GLU A 137 11.84 -20.81 -10.78
CA GLU A 137 10.51 -21.44 -10.74
C GLU A 137 9.60 -20.88 -9.64
N LEU A 138 10.16 -20.18 -8.65
CA LEU A 138 9.41 -19.55 -7.57
C LEU A 138 8.94 -18.13 -7.89
N LEU A 139 9.40 -17.53 -8.99
CA LEU A 139 9.01 -16.16 -9.39
C LEU A 139 7.48 -15.99 -9.52
N PRO A 140 6.71 -16.91 -10.15
CA PRO A 140 5.26 -16.77 -10.22
C PRO A 140 4.60 -16.78 -8.83
N TRP A 141 5.13 -17.57 -7.90
CA TRP A 141 4.64 -17.63 -6.53
C TRP A 141 4.94 -16.34 -5.75
N ALA A 142 6.09 -15.71 -6.01
CA ALA A 142 6.41 -14.39 -5.47
C ALA A 142 5.44 -13.32 -6.00
N THR A 143 5.12 -13.32 -7.29
CA THR A 143 4.11 -12.44 -7.88
C THR A 143 2.73 -12.65 -7.24
N LEU A 144 2.31 -13.90 -7.06
CA LEU A 144 1.05 -14.21 -6.36
C LEU A 144 1.08 -13.71 -4.91
N ALA A 145 2.19 -13.86 -4.20
CA ALA A 145 2.34 -13.37 -2.84
C ALA A 145 2.21 -11.84 -2.75
N VAL A 146 2.70 -11.09 -3.75
CA VAL A 146 2.48 -9.64 -3.86
C VAL A 146 0.99 -9.33 -3.98
N GLN A 147 0.25 -10.00 -4.86
CA GLN A 147 -1.20 -9.78 -5.00
C GLN A 147 -1.97 -10.07 -3.70
N LEU A 148 -1.63 -11.17 -3.01
CA LEU A 148 -2.23 -11.50 -1.73
C LEU A 148 -1.89 -10.47 -0.64
N LEU A 149 -0.67 -9.92 -0.65
CA LEU A 149 -0.27 -8.84 0.25
C LEU A 149 -1.10 -7.57 0.01
N TRP A 150 -1.35 -7.21 -1.26
CA TRP A 150 -2.20 -6.09 -1.64
C TRP A 150 -3.62 -6.26 -1.10
N LEU A 151 -4.24 -7.42 -1.35
CA LEU A 151 -5.57 -7.75 -0.81
C LEU A 151 -5.59 -7.70 0.72
N TRP A 152 -4.53 -8.21 1.36
CA TRP A 152 -4.42 -8.19 2.81
C TRP A 152 -4.30 -6.76 3.36
N LEU A 153 -3.53 -5.88 2.71
CA LEU A 153 -3.45 -4.47 3.07
C LEU A 153 -4.83 -3.80 2.92
N VAL A 154 -5.45 -3.90 1.73
CA VAL A 154 -6.76 -3.29 1.44
C VAL A 154 -7.81 -3.71 2.48
N TRP A 155 -7.89 -5.01 2.77
CA TRP A 155 -8.79 -5.53 3.78
C TRP A 155 -8.54 -4.89 5.16
N ASN A 156 -7.27 -4.78 5.58
CA ASN A 156 -6.95 -4.17 6.86
C ASN A 156 -7.25 -2.67 6.89
N LEU A 157 -7.06 -1.95 5.79
CA LEU A 157 -7.40 -0.53 5.70
C LEU A 157 -8.91 -0.31 5.85
N PHE A 158 -9.75 -1.16 5.22
CA PHE A 158 -11.18 -1.15 5.45
C PHE A 158 -11.54 -1.57 6.87
N ALA A 159 -10.92 -2.61 7.43
CA ALA A 159 -11.20 -3.03 8.80
C ALA A 159 -10.86 -1.95 9.85
N ALA A 160 -9.80 -1.17 9.61
CA ALA A 160 -9.34 -0.11 10.50
C ALA A 160 -9.95 1.28 10.18
N HIS A 161 -10.79 1.41 9.16
CA HIS A 161 -11.21 2.71 8.63
C HIS A 161 -11.97 3.60 9.63
N ALA A 162 -12.68 2.99 10.59
CA ALA A 162 -13.51 3.68 11.59
C ALA A 162 -12.74 3.97 12.90
N GLN A 163 -11.43 3.71 12.95
CA GLN A 163 -10.65 3.85 14.16
C GLN A 163 -10.24 5.30 14.44
N ASN A 164 -10.44 5.74 15.67
CA ASN A 164 -10.28 7.14 16.08
C ASN A 164 -8.83 7.64 15.96
N TRP A 165 -7.82 6.76 16.05
CA TRP A 165 -6.40 7.12 15.97
C TRP A 165 -5.93 7.59 14.58
N VAL A 166 -6.79 7.47 13.56
CA VAL A 166 -6.50 7.91 12.19
C VAL A 166 -7.15 9.25 11.85
N SER A 167 -8.06 9.74 12.69
CA SER A 167 -8.81 10.96 12.42
C SER A 167 -7.92 12.21 12.56
N PRO A 168 -8.06 13.21 11.66
CA PRO A 168 -7.41 14.50 11.83
C PRO A 168 -7.83 15.12 13.18
N GLY A 169 -6.87 15.37 14.07
CA GLY A 169 -7.15 15.90 15.41
C GLY A 169 -7.35 14.84 16.50
N ALA A 170 -7.10 13.55 16.21
CA ALA A 170 -7.02 12.53 17.25
C ALA A 170 -5.92 12.89 18.26
N ASP A 171 -6.33 13.30 19.45
CA ASP A 171 -5.42 13.54 20.55
C ASP A 171 -4.96 12.18 21.10
N PRO A 172 -3.67 11.82 21.01
CA PRO A 172 -3.17 10.53 21.51
C PRO A 172 -3.34 10.38 23.03
N SER A 173 -3.66 11.45 23.76
CA SER A 173 -3.90 11.43 25.20
C SER A 173 -5.33 11.04 25.60
N VAL A 174 -6.31 11.14 24.69
CA VAL A 174 -7.72 10.86 25.00
C VAL A 174 -8.01 9.38 24.79
N ARG A 175 -8.11 8.62 25.89
CA ARG A 175 -8.53 7.21 25.84
C ARG A 175 -10.00 7.11 25.41
N PRO A 176 -10.36 6.13 24.57
CA PRO A 176 -11.77 5.84 24.30
C PRO A 176 -12.42 5.36 25.62
N GLY A 177 -13.35 6.15 26.15
CA GLY A 177 -14.09 5.83 27.38
C GLY A 177 -14.09 6.91 28.47
N SER A 178 -13.29 7.98 28.35
CA SER A 178 -13.32 9.11 29.29
C SER A 178 -14.34 10.19 28.88
N GLY A 179 -15.55 9.78 28.50
CA GLY A 179 -16.67 10.71 28.47
C GLY A 179 -17.08 11.02 29.92
N PRO A 180 -17.52 12.24 30.23
CA PRO A 180 -18.00 12.55 31.57
C PRO A 180 -19.18 11.62 31.89
N GLU A 181 -19.02 10.73 32.87
CA GLU A 181 -20.15 10.12 33.55
C GLU A 181 -20.95 11.26 34.17
N THR A 182 -22.01 11.66 33.46
CA THR A 182 -23.03 12.56 33.99
C THR A 182 -23.71 11.82 35.13
N ARG A 183 -23.33 12.18 36.36
CA ARG A 183 -24.09 11.90 37.59
C ARG A 183 -25.45 12.58 37.55
#